data_AF-A0A661B569-F1
#
_entry.id   AF-A0A661B569-F1
#
_cell.length_a   1.000
_cell.length_b   1.000
_cell.length_c   1.000
_cell.angle_alpha   90.00
_cell.angle_beta   90.00
_cell.angle_gamma   90.00
#
_symmetry.space_group_name_H-M   'P 1'
#
loop_
_entity.id
_entity.type
_entity.pdbx_description
1 polymer ?
#
loop_
_entity_poly.entity_id
_entity_poly.type
_entity_poly.pdbx_seq_one_letter_code
_entity_poly.pdbx_strand_id
1 'polypeptide(L)'
;YDKILDAHLIMNVEKHRKSAELTLSVSGQNLVAHSVTDDLFASIDETTDKMERQLKRYNSRINEHPHLSEEEKIEIAEKLAEGIASDEKSR
;
A
#
# COMPACT_ATOMS: atom_id res chain seq x y z
N TYR A 1 3.41 5.28 17.25
CA TYR A 1 3.58 3.91 16.72
C TYR A 1 2.29 3.57 16.02
N ASP A 2 2.26 3.72 14.69
CA ASP A 2 1.18 3.15 13.88
C ASP A 2 1.16 1.66 14.15
N LYS A 3 0.09 1.19 14.78
CA LYS A 3 -0.05 -0.22 15.10
C LYS A 3 -0.41 -0.93 13.81
N ILE A 4 0.60 -1.36 13.08
CA ILE A 4 0.44 -2.44 12.10
C ILE A 4 -0.08 -3.63 12.89
N LEU A 5 -1.31 -4.01 12.62
CA LEU A 5 -2.03 -5.09 13.30
C LEU A 5 -1.71 -6.43 12.65
N ASP A 6 -1.60 -6.44 11.32
CA ASP A 6 -1.35 -7.64 10.54
C ASP A 6 -0.67 -7.30 9.20
N ALA A 7 0.10 -8.26 8.67
CA ALA A 7 0.80 -8.15 7.40
C ALA A 7 0.71 -9.49 6.65
N HIS A 8 0.14 -9.46 5.45
CA HIS A 8 -0.06 -10.64 4.62
C HIS A 8 0.58 -10.45 3.25
N LEU A 9 1.56 -11.29 2.91
CA LEU A 9 2.24 -11.29 1.63
C LEU A 9 1.83 -12.54 0.83
N ILE A 10 1.22 -12.32 -0.34
CA ILE A 10 0.90 -13.37 -1.30
C ILE A 10 1.89 -13.28 -2.45
N MET A 11 2.51 -14.40 -2.79
CA MET A 11 3.42 -14.49 -3.93
C MET A 11 2.93 -15.53 -4.91
N ASN A 12 2.99 -15.21 -6.20
CA ASN A 12 2.69 -16.13 -7.28
C ASN A 12 3.84 -16.16 -8.28
N VAL A 13 4.21 -17.36 -8.71
CA VAL A 13 5.33 -17.64 -9.60
C VAL A 13 4.80 -18.42 -10.79
N GLU A 14 4.56 -17.71 -11.88
CA GLU A 14 4.27 -18.27 -13.19
C GLU A 14 5.48 -18.04 -14.11
N LYS A 15 5.67 -18.88 -15.13
CA LYS A 15 6.88 -18.94 -15.99
C LYS A 15 7.68 -17.63 -16.07
N HIS A 16 7.14 -16.63 -16.78
CA HIS A 16 7.74 -15.30 -16.97
C HIS A 16 7.05 -14.19 -16.15
N ARG A 17 6.17 -14.57 -15.22
CA ARG A 17 5.37 -13.64 -14.43
C ARG A 17 5.49 -14.00 -12.95
N LYS A 18 6.22 -13.18 -12.22
CA LYS A 18 6.34 -13.23 -10.76
C LYS A 18 5.52 -12.08 -10.23
N SER A 19 4.69 -12.32 -9.23
CA SER A 19 3.89 -11.26 -8.62
C SER A 19 3.95 -11.35 -7.11
N ALA A 20 3.98 -10.19 -6.48
CA ALA A 20 3.86 -10.05 -5.03
C ALA A 20 2.70 -9.11 -4.72
N GLU A 21 1.92 -9.47 -3.70
CA GLU A 21 0.83 -8.65 -3.18
C GLU A 21 0.95 -8.59 -1.65
N LEU A 22 1.18 -7.39 -1.12
CA LEU A 22 1.30 -7.13 0.30
C LEU A 22 0.07 -6.37 0.79
N THR A 23 -0.64 -6.96 1.76
CA THR A 23 -1.72 -6.31 2.50
C THR A 23 -1.25 -6.03 3.92
N LEU A 24 -1.30 -4.77 4.35
CA LEU A 24 -1.06 -4.36 5.73
C LEU A 24 -2.36 -3.84 6.36
N SER A 25 -2.73 -4.39 7.50
CA SER A 25 -3.84 -3.87 8.32
C SER A 25 -3.28 -2.89 9.33
N VAL A 26 -3.60 -1.59 9.21
CA VAL A 26 -3.10 -0.52 10.09
C VAL A 26 -4.28 0.28 10.65
N SER A 27 -4.42 0.28 11.98
CA SER A 27 -5.45 1.05 12.72
C SER A 27 -6.88 1.01 12.11
N GLY A 28 -7.30 -0.14 11.60
CA GLY A 28 -8.64 -0.34 11.01
C GLY A 28 -8.74 -0.08 9.50
N GLN A 29 -7.65 0.31 8.84
CA GLN A 29 -7.54 0.41 7.38
C GLN A 29 -6.64 -0.69 6.81
N ASN A 30 -6.89 -1.06 5.55
CA ASN A 30 -6.03 -1.98 4.81
C ASN A 30 -5.26 -1.21 3.73
N LEU A 31 -3.94 -1.26 3.79
CA LEU A 31 -3.05 -0.80 2.73
C LEU A 31 -2.67 -1.99 1.85
N VAL A 32 -2.78 -1.84 0.54
CA VAL A 32 -2.49 -2.92 -0.42
C VAL A 32 -1.48 -2.42 -1.44
N ALA A 33 -0.40 -3.18 -1.62
CA ALA A 33 0.59 -2.96 -2.65
C ALA A 33 0.73 -4.22 -3.51
N HIS A 34 0.87 -4.04 -4.82
CA HIS A 34 1.03 -5.13 -5.77
C HIS A 34 2.08 -4.77 -6.83
N SER A 35 2.86 -5.76 -7.23
CA SER A 35 3.78 -5.67 -8.36
C SER A 35 3.86 -6.98 -9.12
N VAL A 36 4.24 -6.85 -10.39
CA VAL A 36 4.46 -7.98 -11.30
C VAL A 36 5.73 -7.73 -12.08
N THR A 37 6.68 -8.65 -11.97
CA THR A 37 7.98 -8.61 -12.66
C THR A 37 8.31 -9.98 -13.24
N ASP A 38 9.47 -10.11 -13.89
CA ASP A 38 10.01 -11.38 -14.37
C ASP A 38 10.89 -12.10 -13.32
N ASP A 39 11.35 -11.37 -12.30
CA ASP A 39 12.13 -11.85 -11.16
C ASP A 39 11.37 -11.71 -9.82
N LEU A 40 11.35 -12.75 -8.99
CA LEU A 40 10.58 -12.75 -7.74
C LEU A 40 11.09 -11.73 -6.72
N PHE A 41 12.41 -11.55 -6.61
CA PHE A 41 12.99 -10.57 -5.69
C PHE A 41 12.67 -9.15 -6.16
N ALA A 42 12.71 -8.90 -7.47
CA ALA A 42 12.25 -7.63 -8.03
C ALA A 42 10.76 -7.35 -7.72
N SER A 43 9.89 -8.37 -7.75
CA SER A 43 8.49 -8.22 -7.33
C SER A 43 8.39 -7.81 -5.85
N ILE A 44 9.13 -8.49 -4.97
CA ILE A 44 9.11 -8.20 -3.53
C ILE A 44 9.62 -6.79 -3.27
N ASP A 45 10.73 -6.39 -3.87
CA ASP A 45 11.32 -5.06 -3.72
C ASP A 45 10.34 -3.97 -4.18
N GLU A 46 9.76 -4.12 -5.37
CA GLU A 46 8.80 -3.13 -5.90
C GLU A 46 7.53 -3.04 -5.04
N THR A 47 7.01 -4.19 -4.57
CA THR A 47 5.85 -4.22 -3.67
C THR A 47 6.17 -3.54 -2.33
N THR A 48 7.35 -3.79 -1.78
CA THR A 48 7.79 -3.20 -0.51
C THR A 48 7.99 -1.69 -0.65
N ASP A 49 8.60 -1.22 -1.73
CA ASP A 49 8.76 0.21 -2.03
C ASP A 49 7.41 0.93 -2.17
N LYS A 50 6.44 0.29 -2.86
CA LYS A 50 5.06 0.81 -2.96
C LYS A 50 4.41 0.90 -1.59
N MET A 51 4.55 -0.13 -0.75
CA MET A 51 4.00 -0.14 0.59
C MET A 51 4.63 0.92 1.49
N GLU A 52 5.94 1.11 1.44
CA GLU A 52 6.64 2.14 2.23
C GLU A 52 6.13 3.55 1.89
N ARG A 53 5.90 3.84 0.60
CA ARG A 53 5.31 5.11 0.15
C ARG A 53 3.89 5.31 0.69
N GLN A 54 3.06 4.26 0.66
CA GLN A 54 1.71 4.32 1.21
C GLN A 54 1.73 4.56 2.73
N LEU A 55 2.57 3.84 3.47
CA LEU A 55 2.74 4.02 4.91
C LEU A 55 3.22 5.43 5.27
N LYS A 56 4.20 5.98 4.55
CA LYS A 56 4.68 7.35 4.78
C LYS A 56 3.56 8.38 4.60
N ARG A 57 2.73 8.23 3.57
CA ARG A 57 1.57 9.12 3.32
C ARG A 57 0.49 8.96 4.40
N TYR A 58 0.21 7.73 4.79
CA TYR A 58 -0.72 7.42 5.89
C TYR A 58 -0.26 8.09 7.19
N ASN A 59 1.00 7.92 7.57
CA ASN A 59 1.58 8.50 8.78
C ASN A 59 1.61 10.04 8.72
N SER A 60 2.02 10.65 7.61
CA SER A 60 2.05 12.12 7.48
C SER A 60 0.65 12.72 7.67
N ARG A 61 -0.39 12.09 7.13
CA ARG A 61 -1.77 12.59 7.21
C ARG A 61 -2.39 12.52 8.59
N ILE A 62 -2.15 11.44 9.32
CA ILE A 62 -2.59 11.31 10.72
C ILE A 62 -1.96 12.41 11.58
N ASN A 63 -0.70 12.76 11.28
CA ASN A 63 0.04 13.77 12.03
C ASN A 63 -0.27 15.22 11.58
N GLU A 64 -0.67 15.46 10.33
CA GLU A 64 -1.00 16.79 9.79
C GLU A 64 -2.40 17.29 10.17
N HIS A 65 -3.33 16.39 10.49
CA HIS A 65 -4.71 16.75 10.84
C HIS A 65 -5.18 16.11 12.17
N PRO A 66 -4.64 16.57 13.32
CA PRO A 66 -4.98 16.01 14.62
C PRO A 66 -6.45 16.20 15.05
N HIS A 67 -7.21 17.08 14.39
CA HIS A 67 -8.60 17.39 14.73
C HIS A 67 -9.65 16.70 13.84
N LEU A 68 -9.25 16.01 12.77
CA LEU A 68 -10.20 15.25 11.95
C LEU A 68 -10.56 13.94 12.65
N SER A 69 -11.81 13.50 12.48
CA SER A 69 -12.23 12.18 12.94
C SER A 69 -11.47 11.09 12.19
N GLU A 70 -11.37 9.89 12.77
CA GLU A 70 -10.76 8.75 12.07
C GLU A 70 -11.50 8.42 10.76
N GLU A 71 -12.82 8.60 10.72
CA GLU A 71 -13.65 8.40 9.53
C GLU A 71 -13.29 9.38 8.40
N GLU A 72 -13.09 10.66 8.72
CA GLU A 72 -12.66 11.68 7.76
C GLU A 72 -11.23 11.42 7.25
N LYS A 73 -10.34 10.93 8.12
CA LYS A 73 -8.99 10.53 7.73
C LYS A 73 -9.00 9.32 6.78
N ILE A 74 -9.86 8.33 7.03
CA ILE A 74 -10.06 7.14 6.18
C ILE A 74 -10.57 7.57 4.80
N GLU A 75 -11.62 8.38 4.72
CA GLU A 75 -12.22 8.79 3.45
C GLU A 75 -11.24 9.59 2.56
N ILE A 76 -10.40 10.43 3.17
CA ILE A 76 -9.36 11.17 2.48
C ILE A 76 -8.19 10.25 2.06
N ALA A 77 -7.89 9.21 2.84
CA ALA A 77 -6.88 8.22 2.50
C ALA A 77 -7.29 7.40 1.27
N GLU A 78 -8.53 6.91 1.22
CA GLU A 78 -9.08 6.16 0.08
C GLU A 78 -9.04 6.97 -1.22
N LYS A 79 -9.53 8.22 -1.20
CA LYS A 79 -9.56 9.08 -2.40
C LYS A 79 -8.18 9.37 -3.00
N LEU A 80 -7.12 9.40 -2.20
CA LEU A 80 -5.75 9.60 -2.73
C LEU A 80 -5.05 8.32 -3.12
N ALA A 81 -5.37 7.19 -2.51
CA ALA A 81 -4.88 5.90 -2.97
C ALA A 81 -5.42 5.58 -4.39
N GLU A 82 -6.70 5.88 -4.64
CA GLU A 82 -7.32 5.74 -5.97
C GLU A 82 -6.67 6.62 -7.04
N GLY A 83 -6.26 7.85 -6.68
CA GLY A 83 -5.57 8.76 -7.61
C GLY A 83 -4.23 8.20 -8.13
N ILE A 84 -3.49 7.43 -7.31
CA ILE A 84 -2.21 6.83 -7.72
C ILE A 84 -2.42 5.64 -8.67
N ALA A 85 -3.47 4.83 -8.43
CA ALA A 85 -3.81 3.70 -9.29
C ALA A 85 -4.20 4.14 -10.72
N SER A 86 -4.69 5.38 -10.87
CA SER A 86 -4.99 5.97 -12.18
C SER A 86 -3.74 6.47 -12.93
N ASP A 87 -2.67 6.85 -12.22
CA ASP A 87 -1.41 7.33 -12.80
C ASP A 87 -0.48 6.19 -13.23
N GLU A 88 -0.52 5.03 -12.56
CA GLU A 88 0.28 3.85 -12.96
C GLU A 88 -0.30 3.08 -14.18
N LYS A 89 -1.59 3.27 -14.52
CA LYS A 89 -2.21 2.63 -15.70
C LYS A 89 -1.90 3.33 -17.04
N SER A 90 -1.22 4.48 -17.00
CA SER A 90 -0.90 5.30 -18.18
C SER A 90 0.58 5.22 -18.60
N ARG A 91 1.39 4.38 -17.94
CA ARG A 91 2.81 4.14 -18.24
C ARG A 91 3.07 2.69 -18.62
#